data_AF-M9MU41-F1
#
_entry.id   AF-M9MU41-F1
#
_cell.length_a   1.000
_cell.length_b   1.000
_cell.length_c   1.000
_cell.angle_alpha   90.00
_cell.angle_beta   90.00
_cell.angle_gamma   90.00
#
_symmetry.space_group_name_H-M   'P 1'
#
loop_
_entity.id
_entity.type
_entity.pdbx_description
1 polymer ?
#
loop_
_entity_poly.entity_id
_entity_poly.type
_entity_poly.pdbx_seq_one_letter_code
_entity_poly.pdbx_strand_id
1 'polypeptide(L)'
;RFVFTEKILLYAGKSSISSPLVFITLGKIYYSIPKKQIHTKNKFLFEKRIIGEKQLILSRQSAGNFSFSTKATAVIKNNYTNYFNLPLISEHVPIHKTNLNDNDFGYFLAGLIEGDGWFGTKELHIIFSENDISLAYYIKKKIGYGHIYKIKNKKAVRYICKNKKGMSIILSLINGKLVSTPKYNQLIKHNYNINFNYEILPPSNTLTLDNYWLAGFTQADGCFHISIIKSKTHKTGVSVRLEFSIKQKDVIPLNLLYNSIKMGNLSYYTKSDISCYKSTGFKTAAILLNYFDKFNLFAGKYVSYLKFRKVYLMITKGKHLEDKGIIKIKSITTKGSSETSTQEI
;
A
#
# COMPACT_ATOMS: atom_id res chain seq x y z
N ARG A 1 -20.58 -37.28 -7.58
CA ARG A 1 -19.82 -36.12 -8.10
C ARG A 1 -18.37 -36.35 -7.68
N PHE A 2 -17.53 -36.89 -8.55
CA PHE A 2 -16.11 -37.09 -8.25
C PHE A 2 -15.34 -35.87 -8.74
N VAL A 3 -14.50 -35.29 -7.89
CA VAL A 3 -13.63 -34.16 -8.21
C VAL A 3 -12.22 -34.72 -8.37
N PHE A 4 -11.71 -34.72 -9.59
CA PHE A 4 -10.30 -35.01 -9.85
C PHE A 4 -9.56 -33.68 -10.08
N THR A 5 -8.40 -33.56 -9.46
CA THR A 5 -7.44 -32.46 -9.71
C THR A 5 -6.25 -33.04 -10.45
N GLU A 6 -6.14 -32.74 -11.75
CA GLU A 6 -4.90 -32.94 -12.50
C GLU A 6 -4.15 -31.60 -12.64
N LYS A 7 -2.83 -31.63 -12.47
CA LYS A 7 -1.94 -30.51 -12.81
C LYS A 7 -1.45 -30.72 -14.24
N ILE A 8 -1.93 -29.91 -15.18
CA ILE A 8 -1.42 -29.90 -16.56
C ILE A 8 -0.52 -28.67 -16.73
N LEU A 9 0.70 -28.89 -17.23
CA LEU A 9 1.65 -27.84 -17.60
C LEU A 9 1.42 -27.51 -19.08
N LEU A 10 1.00 -26.28 -19.41
CA LEU A 10 0.93 -25.81 -20.79
C LEU A 10 2.13 -24.89 -21.06
N TYR A 11 2.97 -25.26 -22.03
CA TYR A 11 4.04 -24.40 -22.54
C TYR A 11 3.67 -23.92 -23.95
N ALA A 12 3.82 -22.63 -24.20
CA ALA A 12 3.71 -22.04 -25.52
C ALA A 12 5.02 -21.30 -25.83
N GLY A 13 5.81 -21.82 -26.76
CA GLY A 13 6.98 -21.13 -27.32
C GLY A 13 8.25 -21.98 -27.41
N LYS A 14 8.91 -21.95 -28.58
CA LYS A 14 10.28 -22.42 -28.76
C LYS A 14 11.23 -21.42 -28.09
N SER A 15 11.77 -21.74 -26.93
CA SER A 15 12.94 -21.04 -26.38
C SER A 15 13.63 -21.90 -25.32
N SER A 16 14.89 -22.21 -25.58
CA SER A 16 15.86 -22.80 -24.64
C SER A 16 16.06 -21.90 -23.43
N ILE A 17 15.87 -22.43 -22.21
CA ILE A 17 16.13 -21.69 -20.96
C ILE A 17 17.03 -22.56 -20.06
N SER A 18 18.21 -22.02 -19.76
CA SER A 18 19.12 -22.50 -18.72
C SER A 18 18.79 -21.83 -17.38
N SER A 19 18.32 -22.62 -16.40
CA SER A 19 18.18 -22.33 -14.95
C SER A 19 17.11 -21.29 -14.48
N PRO A 20 16.73 -21.28 -13.18
CA PRO A 20 15.73 -22.16 -12.58
C PRO A 20 14.34 -21.51 -12.42
N LEU A 21 13.31 -22.36 -12.39
CA LEU A 21 11.89 -22.06 -12.48
C LEU A 21 11.33 -21.22 -11.30
N VAL A 22 10.64 -20.13 -11.62
CA VAL A 22 9.72 -19.43 -10.71
C VAL A 22 8.37 -20.13 -10.74
N PHE A 23 7.96 -20.70 -9.61
CA PHE A 23 6.63 -21.28 -9.41
C PHE A 23 5.59 -20.17 -9.24
N ILE A 24 4.55 -20.16 -10.08
CA ILE A 24 3.33 -19.37 -9.84
C ILE A 24 2.19 -20.37 -9.58
N THR A 25 1.58 -20.27 -8.40
CA THR A 25 0.48 -21.12 -7.95
C THR A 25 -0.80 -20.90 -8.76
N LEU A 26 -1.45 -22.03 -9.10
CA LEU A 26 -2.56 -22.22 -10.04
C LEU A 26 -3.94 -21.81 -9.50
N GLY A 27 -4.81 -21.32 -10.40
CA GLY A 27 -6.26 -21.26 -10.21
C GLY A 27 -6.96 -22.60 -10.46
N LYS A 28 -8.17 -22.78 -9.91
CA LYS A 28 -9.01 -23.99 -10.07
C LYS A 28 -9.86 -23.90 -11.34
N ILE A 29 -9.91 -24.96 -12.13
CA ILE A 29 -10.89 -25.15 -13.23
C ILE A 29 -11.86 -26.26 -12.80
N TYR A 30 -13.16 -26.04 -13.00
CA TYR A 30 -14.20 -27.05 -12.75
C TYR A 30 -14.69 -27.61 -14.09
N TYR A 31 -14.60 -28.93 -14.28
CA TYR A 31 -15.25 -29.63 -15.38
C TYR A 31 -16.54 -30.31 -14.90
N SER A 32 -17.61 -30.17 -15.67
CA SER A 32 -18.88 -30.89 -15.48
C SER A 32 -19.10 -31.79 -16.68
N ILE A 33 -19.05 -33.11 -16.50
CA ILE A 33 -19.36 -34.08 -17.57
C ILE A 33 -20.86 -34.43 -17.45
N PRO A 34 -21.68 -34.24 -18.50
CA PRO A 34 -23.07 -34.69 -18.50
C PRO A 34 -23.16 -36.21 -18.61
N LYS A 35 -24.09 -36.82 -17.84
CA LYS A 35 -24.40 -38.24 -17.88
C LYS A 35 -24.97 -38.63 -19.25
N LYS A 36 -24.22 -39.39 -20.06
CA LYS A 36 -24.72 -40.48 -20.91
C LYS A 36 -23.55 -41.27 -21.51
N GLN A 37 -23.77 -42.59 -21.60
CA GLN A 37 -22.89 -43.68 -22.07
C GLN A 37 -21.81 -44.19 -21.09
N ILE A 38 -22.24 -45.18 -20.30
CA ILE A 38 -21.40 -46.17 -19.62
C ILE A 38 -21.33 -47.39 -20.53
N HIS A 39 -20.16 -47.69 -21.07
CA HIS A 39 -19.67 -48.98 -21.58
C HIS A 39 -18.20 -48.69 -21.97
N THR A 40 -17.15 -49.31 -21.43
CA THR A 40 -16.92 -50.65 -20.90
C THR A 40 -15.70 -50.62 -19.96
N LYS A 41 -15.68 -51.60 -19.04
CA LYS A 41 -14.53 -52.18 -18.30
C LYS A 41 -13.18 -51.44 -18.37
N ASN A 42 -12.75 -50.86 -17.24
CA ASN A 42 -11.62 -51.41 -16.49
C ASN A 42 -11.51 -50.79 -15.10
N LYS A 43 -11.34 -51.70 -14.13
CA LYS A 43 -11.32 -51.53 -12.69
C LYS A 43 -9.86 -51.32 -12.28
N PHE A 44 -9.51 -50.20 -11.67
CA PHE A 44 -8.21 -50.08 -10.99
C PHE A 44 -8.38 -49.44 -9.60
N LEU A 45 -8.13 -50.28 -8.59
CA LEU A 45 -7.87 -49.93 -7.20
C LEU A 45 -6.61 -49.07 -7.13
N PHE A 46 -6.56 -48.10 -6.21
CA PHE A 46 -5.30 -47.50 -5.78
C PHE A 46 -5.17 -47.58 -4.25
N GLU A 47 -4.22 -48.41 -3.82
CA GLU A 47 -3.69 -48.49 -2.46
C GLU A 47 -2.78 -47.29 -2.13
N LYS A 48 -2.81 -46.87 -0.86
CA LYS A 48 -1.89 -45.89 -0.27
C LYS A 48 -0.48 -46.49 -0.14
N ARG A 49 0.57 -45.76 -0.53
CA ARG A 49 1.91 -45.95 0.05
C ARG A 49 2.73 -44.66 0.07
N ILE A 50 3.50 -44.54 1.15
CA ILE A 50 4.24 -43.39 1.68
C ILE A 50 5.71 -43.41 1.17
N ILE A 51 6.23 -42.21 0.86
CA ILE A 51 7.64 -41.71 0.81
C ILE A 51 8.69 -42.47 -0.03
N GLY A 52 9.41 -41.71 -0.86
CA GLY A 52 10.76 -42.06 -1.34
C GLY A 52 11.13 -41.35 -2.64
N GLU A 53 12.14 -40.47 -2.59
CA GLU A 53 12.77 -39.85 -3.76
C GLU A 53 13.27 -40.89 -4.76
N LYS A 54 12.92 -40.76 -6.04
CA LYS A 54 13.72 -41.28 -7.16
C LYS A 54 13.33 -40.64 -8.49
N GLN A 55 14.36 -40.13 -9.15
CA GLN A 55 14.42 -39.55 -10.48
C GLN A 55 13.87 -40.55 -11.52
N LEU A 56 12.83 -40.16 -12.27
CA LEU A 56 12.21 -41.02 -13.29
C LEU A 56 12.41 -40.42 -14.67
N ILE A 57 13.35 -41.02 -15.39
CA ILE A 57 13.56 -40.89 -16.84
C ILE A 57 12.34 -41.51 -17.52
N LEU A 58 11.63 -40.73 -18.35
CA LEU A 58 10.60 -41.27 -19.23
C LEU A 58 10.88 -40.89 -20.68
N SER A 59 10.81 -41.94 -21.50
CA SER A 59 11.18 -42.09 -22.89
C SER A 59 10.29 -41.27 -23.83
N ARG A 60 10.91 -40.79 -24.91
CA ARG A 60 10.23 -40.18 -26.06
C ARG A 60 9.48 -41.26 -26.83
N GLN A 61 8.17 -41.06 -27.08
CA GLN A 61 7.45 -41.71 -28.17
C GLN A 61 6.61 -40.67 -28.94
N SER A 62 6.51 -40.89 -30.25
CA SER A 62 6.11 -39.94 -31.29
C SER A 62 4.60 -39.94 -31.57
N ALA A 63 4.17 -38.86 -32.21
CA ALA A 63 2.83 -38.41 -32.61
C ALA A 63 1.83 -39.46 -33.13
N GLY A 64 0.64 -39.46 -32.53
CA GLY A 64 -0.62 -39.87 -33.16
C GLY A 64 -1.54 -38.64 -33.26
N ASN A 65 -1.95 -38.30 -34.48
CA ASN A 65 -2.80 -37.16 -34.81
C ASN A 65 -4.16 -37.20 -34.09
N PHE A 66 -4.39 -36.29 -33.16
CA PHE A 66 -5.73 -35.86 -32.77
C PHE A 66 -5.80 -34.33 -32.80
N SER A 67 -6.36 -33.78 -33.87
CA SER A 67 -6.59 -32.33 -33.99
C SER A 67 -7.93 -31.95 -33.33
N PHE A 68 -7.89 -31.55 -32.07
CA PHE A 68 -8.98 -30.77 -31.50
C PHE A 68 -8.69 -29.28 -31.71
N SER A 69 -9.27 -28.71 -32.77
CA SER A 69 -9.35 -27.25 -32.95
C SER A 69 -10.36 -26.69 -31.95
N THR A 70 -9.92 -26.41 -30.73
CA THR A 70 -10.62 -25.48 -29.85
C THR A 70 -10.05 -24.09 -30.08
N LYS A 71 -10.79 -23.24 -30.80
CA LYS A 71 -10.55 -21.79 -30.78
C LYS A 71 -10.83 -21.32 -29.36
N ALA A 72 -9.81 -21.37 -28.50
CA ALA A 72 -9.84 -20.69 -27.22
C ALA A 72 -9.84 -19.18 -27.52
N THR A 73 -11.02 -18.58 -27.56
CA THR A 73 -11.17 -17.14 -27.46
C THR A 73 -10.85 -16.77 -26.02
N ALA A 74 -9.58 -16.45 -25.76
CA ALA A 74 -9.23 -15.72 -24.57
C ALA A 74 -9.94 -14.36 -24.65
N VAL A 75 -11.11 -14.25 -24.02
CA VAL A 75 -11.67 -12.94 -23.70
C VAL A 75 -10.75 -12.37 -22.65
N ILE A 76 -9.73 -11.65 -23.10
CA ILE A 76 -8.99 -10.74 -22.24
C ILE A 76 -10.05 -9.73 -21.79
N LYS A 77 -10.60 -9.91 -20.59
CA LYS A 77 -11.24 -8.82 -19.86
C LYS A 77 -10.13 -7.82 -19.56
N ASN A 78 -9.81 -7.04 -20.59
CA ASN A 78 -9.04 -5.83 -20.52
C ASN A 78 -9.84 -4.90 -19.62
N ASN A 79 -9.65 -5.04 -18.31
CA ASN A 79 -10.15 -4.09 -17.31
C ASN A 79 -9.34 -2.78 -17.39
N TYR A 80 -9.05 -2.27 -18.59
CA TYR A 80 -8.72 -0.87 -18.76
C TYR A 80 -10.00 -0.13 -18.38
N THR A 81 -10.05 0.35 -17.14
CA THR A 81 -11.06 1.30 -16.73
C THR A 81 -10.90 2.49 -17.65
N ASN A 82 -11.79 2.57 -18.64
CA ASN A 82 -11.85 3.70 -19.53
C ASN A 82 -11.95 4.95 -18.66
N TYR A 83 -11.14 5.98 -18.94
CA TYR A 83 -11.02 7.13 -18.05
C TYR A 83 -12.37 7.86 -17.85
N PHE A 84 -13.29 7.71 -18.81
CA PHE A 84 -14.68 8.16 -18.72
C PHE A 84 -15.49 7.54 -17.57
N ASN A 85 -15.09 6.36 -17.06
CA ASN A 85 -15.77 5.63 -15.99
C ASN A 85 -15.07 5.76 -14.63
N LEU A 86 -14.14 6.71 -14.50
CA LEU A 86 -13.47 6.97 -13.23
C LEU A 86 -14.36 7.81 -12.31
N PRO A 87 -14.32 7.58 -10.98
CA PRO A 87 -15.07 8.41 -10.05
C PRO A 87 -14.67 9.88 -10.19
N LEU A 88 -15.65 10.76 -10.38
CA LEU A 88 -15.39 12.19 -10.37
C LEU A 88 -15.17 12.67 -8.94
N ILE A 89 -14.22 13.57 -8.76
CA ILE A 89 -13.98 14.30 -7.52
C ILE A 89 -14.18 15.80 -7.78
N SER A 90 -14.44 16.59 -6.74
CA SER A 90 -14.57 18.04 -6.86
C SER A 90 -13.35 18.66 -7.55
N GLU A 91 -13.55 19.57 -8.50
CA GLU A 91 -12.43 20.29 -9.11
C GLU A 91 -11.70 21.16 -8.08
N HIS A 92 -12.47 21.80 -7.20
CA HIS A 92 -11.95 22.62 -6.12
C HIS A 92 -11.43 21.76 -4.98
N VAL A 93 -10.23 22.11 -4.51
CA VAL A 93 -9.64 21.53 -3.31
C VAL A 93 -10.49 21.96 -2.12
N PRO A 94 -10.92 21.04 -1.23
CA PRO A 94 -11.62 21.40 -0.02
C PRO A 94 -10.81 22.36 0.85
N ILE A 95 -11.51 23.15 1.67
CA ILE A 95 -10.87 24.03 2.64
C ILE A 95 -9.99 23.19 3.56
N HIS A 96 -8.70 23.51 3.60
CA HIS A 96 -7.74 22.81 4.46
C HIS A 96 -8.06 23.10 5.93
N LYS A 97 -8.34 22.04 6.70
CA LYS A 97 -8.59 22.15 8.14
C LYS A 97 -7.28 22.29 8.89
N THR A 98 -6.89 23.54 9.15
CA THR A 98 -5.63 23.88 9.83
C THR A 98 -5.66 23.66 11.35
N ASN A 99 -6.85 23.69 11.97
CA ASN A 99 -7.01 23.49 13.41
C ASN A 99 -7.92 22.30 13.69
N LEU A 100 -7.32 21.20 14.15
CA LEU A 100 -8.04 19.99 14.50
C LEU A 100 -8.58 20.09 15.94
N ASN A 101 -9.81 19.63 16.16
CA ASN A 101 -10.30 19.33 17.51
C ASN A 101 -9.46 18.20 18.12
N ASP A 102 -9.57 17.99 19.43
CA ASP A 102 -8.66 17.09 20.13
C ASP A 102 -8.87 15.61 19.77
N ASN A 103 -10.08 15.21 19.37
CA ASN A 103 -10.33 13.86 18.90
C ASN A 103 -9.65 13.60 17.54
N ASP A 104 -9.87 14.50 16.58
CA ASP A 104 -9.26 14.44 15.25
C ASP A 104 -7.73 14.54 15.34
N PHE A 105 -7.23 15.45 16.16
CA PHE A 105 -5.80 15.59 16.44
C PHE A 105 -5.24 14.33 17.11
N GLY A 106 -5.99 13.69 18.01
CA GLY A 106 -5.60 12.44 18.66
C GLY A 106 -5.42 11.29 17.66
N TYR A 107 -6.36 11.13 16.71
CA TYR A 107 -6.21 10.12 15.65
C TYR A 107 -5.02 10.42 14.74
N PHE A 108 -4.88 11.68 14.31
CA PHE A 108 -3.73 12.12 13.52
C PHE A 108 -2.40 11.83 14.25
N LEU A 109 -2.31 12.21 15.53
CA LEU A 109 -1.11 12.06 16.33
C LEU A 109 -0.78 10.58 16.58
N ALA A 110 -1.79 9.73 16.82
CA ALA A 110 -1.61 8.29 16.98
C ALA A 110 -1.00 7.66 15.71
N GLY A 111 -1.58 7.92 14.54
CA GLY A 111 -1.04 7.41 13.27
C GLY A 111 0.38 7.90 12.99
N LEU A 112 0.66 9.19 13.25
CA LEU A 112 2.00 9.75 13.09
C LEU A 112 3.03 9.10 14.03
N ILE A 113 2.66 8.88 15.29
CA ILE A 113 3.51 8.20 16.29
C ILE A 113 3.75 6.74 15.91
N GLU A 114 2.74 6.05 15.36
CA GLU A 114 2.90 4.66 14.92
C GLU A 114 3.89 4.52 13.75
N GLY A 115 3.96 5.51 12.85
CA GLY A 115 5.01 5.59 11.85
C GLY A 115 6.37 6.00 12.42
N ASP A 116 6.50 7.23 12.92
CA ASP A 116 7.81 7.88 13.21
C ASP A 116 8.11 8.10 14.70
N GLY A 117 7.20 7.71 15.59
CA GLY A 117 7.34 7.94 17.04
C GLY A 117 8.20 6.90 17.75
N TRP A 118 8.79 7.30 18.88
CA TRP A 118 9.47 6.38 19.79
C TRP A 118 9.23 6.80 21.25
N PHE A 119 8.70 5.89 22.05
CA PHE A 119 8.54 6.06 23.49
C PHE A 119 9.75 5.47 24.24
N GLY A 120 10.43 6.32 25.00
CA GLY A 120 11.34 5.92 26.07
C GLY A 120 10.62 5.92 27.42
N THR A 121 11.34 5.83 28.55
CA THR A 121 10.74 5.64 29.89
C THR A 121 9.67 6.68 30.28
N LYS A 122 9.89 7.96 29.99
CA LYS A 122 8.96 9.08 30.28
C LYS A 122 9.06 10.16 29.19
N GLU A 123 9.29 9.73 27.96
CA GLU A 123 9.56 10.61 26.85
C GLU A 123 9.02 10.09 25.53
N LEU A 124 8.56 11.00 24.68
CA LEU A 124 8.23 10.74 23.29
C LEU A 124 9.19 11.51 22.39
N HIS A 125 9.71 10.83 21.38
CA HIS A 125 10.46 11.42 20.28
C HIS A 125 9.69 11.19 18.98
N ILE A 126 9.62 12.21 18.12
CA ILE A 126 9.14 12.09 16.73
C ILE A 126 10.14 12.81 15.84
N ILE A 127 10.59 12.14 14.78
CA ILE A 127 11.51 12.71 13.80
C ILE A 127 10.72 13.21 12.60
N PHE A 128 11.05 14.40 12.12
CA PHE A 128 10.45 15.00 10.92
C PHE A 128 11.56 15.35 9.93
N SER A 129 11.24 15.30 8.64
CA SER A 129 12.05 15.98 7.63
C SER A 129 12.11 17.48 7.94
N GLU A 130 13.21 18.14 7.60
CA GLU A 130 13.35 19.59 7.75
C GLU A 130 12.28 20.35 6.95
N ASN A 131 11.82 19.80 5.82
CA ASN A 131 10.73 20.37 5.03
C ASN A 131 9.36 20.33 5.75
N ASP A 132 9.23 19.49 6.79
CA ASP A 132 8.01 19.33 7.58
C ASP A 132 8.14 19.96 8.98
N ILE A 133 9.12 20.85 9.19
CA ILE A 133 9.36 21.50 10.49
C ILE A 133 8.12 22.26 11.01
N SER A 134 7.30 22.83 10.12
CA SER A 134 6.07 23.52 10.51
C SER A 134 5.06 22.60 11.20
N LEU A 135 5.01 21.32 10.81
CA LEU A 135 4.19 20.31 11.48
C LEU A 135 4.71 20.01 12.89
N ALA A 136 6.03 19.93 13.07
CA ALA A 136 6.63 19.74 14.39
C ALA A 136 6.25 20.89 15.35
N TYR A 137 6.30 22.14 14.87
CA TYR A 137 5.87 23.31 15.66
C TYR A 137 4.37 23.33 15.91
N TYR A 138 3.55 22.90 14.95
CA TYR A 138 2.10 22.76 15.16
C TYR A 138 1.79 21.74 16.27
N ILE A 139 2.44 20.58 16.26
CA ILE A 139 2.28 19.55 17.31
C ILE A 139 2.71 20.09 18.67
N LYS A 140 3.87 20.75 18.74
CA LYS A 140 4.33 21.42 19.98
C LYS A 140 3.30 22.44 20.47
N LYS A 141 2.71 23.24 19.58
CA LYS A 141 1.69 24.24 19.92
C LYS A 141 0.41 23.59 20.45
N LYS A 142 -0.08 22.53 19.80
CA LYS A 142 -1.29 21.80 20.22
C LYS A 142 -1.11 21.08 21.57
N ILE A 143 0.07 20.53 21.83
CA ILE A 143 0.38 19.87 23.11
C ILE A 143 0.68 20.91 24.20
N GLY A 144 1.25 22.07 23.84
CA GLY A 144 1.70 23.12 24.77
C GLY A 144 3.04 22.81 25.45
N TYR A 145 3.67 21.67 25.14
CA TYR A 145 4.91 21.21 25.74
C TYR A 145 5.85 20.62 24.69
N GLY A 146 7.11 20.39 25.08
CA GLY A 146 8.13 19.77 24.25
C GLY A 146 9.08 20.76 23.57
N HIS A 147 10.15 20.20 23.01
CA HIS A 147 11.23 20.93 22.36
C HIS A 147 11.47 20.38 20.97
N ILE A 148 11.94 21.24 20.06
CA ILE A 148 12.30 20.87 18.69
C ILE A 148 13.78 21.15 18.54
N TYR A 149 14.53 20.14 18.11
CA TYR A 149 15.97 20.22 17.90
C TYR A 149 16.31 19.82 16.47
N LYS A 150 17.21 20.56 15.81
CA LYS A 150 17.78 20.15 14.53
C LYS A 150 18.73 18.97 14.75
N ILE A 151 18.64 17.95 13.90
CA ILE A 151 19.54 16.79 13.96
C ILE A 151 20.83 17.13 13.20
N LYS A 152 21.99 17.03 13.87
CA LYS A 152 23.29 17.34 13.27
C LYS A 152 23.52 16.50 12.01
N ASN A 153 24.00 17.14 10.95
CA ASN A 153 24.34 16.53 9.66
C ASN A 153 23.18 15.80 8.97
N LYS A 154 21.92 16.11 9.32
CA LYS A 154 20.72 15.57 8.65
C LYS A 154 19.75 16.70 8.34
N LYS A 155 19.02 16.60 7.23
CA LYS A 155 17.88 17.47 6.90
C LYS A 155 16.64 17.03 7.66
N ALA A 156 16.74 17.02 8.98
CA ALA A 156 15.70 16.53 9.86
C ALA A 156 15.69 17.27 11.21
N VAL A 157 14.51 17.37 11.79
CA VAL A 157 14.29 17.89 13.14
C VAL A 157 13.67 16.81 14.02
N ARG A 158 13.86 16.93 15.33
CA ARG A 158 13.31 16.02 16.32
C ARG A 158 12.46 16.80 17.29
N TYR A 159 11.18 16.45 17.37
CA TYR A 159 10.32 16.82 18.49
C TYR A 159 10.57 15.87 19.66
N ILE A 160 10.76 16.43 20.86
CA ILE A 160 10.97 15.67 22.10
C ILE A 160 10.05 16.23 23.18
N CYS A 161 9.22 15.37 23.78
CA CYS A 161 8.46 15.71 24.98
C CYS A 161 8.93 14.85 26.15
N LYS A 162 9.52 15.49 27.17
CA LYS A 162 9.88 14.88 28.47
C LYS A 162 9.05 15.41 29.63
N ASN A 163 8.27 16.46 29.39
CA ASN A 163 7.50 17.12 30.42
C ASN A 163 6.34 16.22 30.86
N LYS A 164 6.16 16.02 32.18
CA LYS A 164 5.13 15.13 32.73
C LYS A 164 3.71 15.52 32.28
N LYS A 165 3.35 16.81 32.34
CA LYS A 165 2.04 17.31 31.91
C LYS A 165 1.85 17.12 30.40
N GLY A 166 2.87 17.45 29.60
CA GLY A 166 2.86 17.22 28.16
C GLY A 166 2.67 15.75 27.78
N MET A 167 3.35 14.84 28.47
CA MET A 167 3.18 13.40 28.28
C MET A 167 1.77 12.93 28.67
N SER A 168 1.20 13.40 29.79
CA SER A 168 -0.19 13.09 30.15
C SER A 168 -1.19 13.54 29.07
N ILE A 169 -0.99 14.72 28.46
CA ILE A 169 -1.81 15.20 27.34
C ILE A 169 -1.67 14.27 26.13
N ILE A 170 -0.44 13.93 25.74
CA ILE A 170 -0.17 13.01 24.62
C ILE A 170 -0.86 11.67 24.83
N LEU A 171 -0.70 11.07 26.02
CA LEU A 171 -1.32 9.78 26.35
C LEU A 171 -2.84 9.87 26.25
N SER A 172 -3.44 10.93 26.82
CA SER A 172 -4.89 11.14 26.73
C SER A 172 -5.39 11.30 25.30
N LEU A 173 -4.62 11.95 24.43
CA LEU A 173 -5.00 12.15 23.03
C LEU A 173 -4.98 10.84 22.24
N ILE A 174 -3.98 9.98 22.45
CA ILE A 174 -3.77 8.76 21.65
C ILE A 174 -4.40 7.50 22.24
N ASN A 175 -4.84 7.54 23.51
CA ASN A 175 -5.40 6.35 24.16
C ASN A 175 -6.61 5.82 23.39
N GLY A 176 -6.63 4.51 23.13
CA GLY A 176 -7.66 3.85 22.32
C GLY A 176 -7.60 4.16 20.81
N LYS A 177 -6.58 4.90 20.34
CA LYS A 177 -6.42 5.27 18.93
C LYS A 177 -5.20 4.64 18.24
N LEU A 178 -4.39 3.87 18.97
CA LEU A 178 -3.33 3.06 18.38
C LEU A 178 -3.95 1.87 17.62
N VAL A 179 -3.45 1.59 16.42
CA VAL A 179 -3.96 0.51 15.57
C VAL A 179 -3.17 -0.77 15.76
N SER A 180 -1.87 -0.69 16.07
CA SER A 180 -0.99 -1.85 16.18
C SER A 180 -0.14 -1.86 17.45
N THR A 181 0.56 -2.98 17.66
CA THR A 181 1.21 -3.31 18.93
C THR A 181 2.58 -2.67 19.20
N PRO A 182 3.42 -2.27 18.22
CA PRO A 182 4.78 -1.83 18.52
C PRO A 182 4.88 -0.64 19.50
N LYS A 183 4.07 0.41 19.31
CA LYS A 183 4.10 1.58 20.20
C LYS A 183 3.41 1.30 21.54
N TYR A 184 2.32 0.54 21.52
CA TYR A 184 1.68 0.04 22.73
C TYR A 184 2.67 -0.76 23.61
N ASN A 185 3.42 -1.69 23.02
CA ASN A 185 4.43 -2.48 23.72
C ASN A 185 5.54 -1.61 24.33
N GLN A 186 5.93 -0.50 23.68
CA GLN A 186 6.87 0.46 24.27
C GLN A 186 6.29 1.12 25.53
N LEU A 187 5.02 1.53 25.49
CA LEU A 187 4.34 2.13 26.63
C LEU A 187 4.25 1.16 27.82
N ILE A 188 3.86 -0.10 27.57
CA ILE A 188 3.80 -1.14 28.61
C ILE A 188 5.19 -1.45 29.17
N LYS A 189 6.19 -1.66 28.30
CA LYS A 189 7.58 -1.93 28.69
C LYS A 189 8.14 -0.85 29.62
N HIS A 190 7.75 0.40 29.41
CA HIS A 190 8.21 1.55 30.16
C HIS A 190 7.29 1.94 31.33
N ASN A 191 6.36 1.06 31.72
CA ASN A 191 5.46 1.24 32.87
C ASN A 191 4.70 2.57 32.84
N TYR A 192 4.24 3.00 31.67
CA TYR A 192 3.51 4.26 31.53
C TYR A 192 2.23 4.28 32.38
N ASN A 193 1.58 3.14 32.54
CA ASN A 193 0.39 3.00 33.37
C ASN A 193 0.65 3.40 34.83
N ILE A 194 1.77 2.97 35.38
CA ILE A 194 2.19 3.29 36.76
C ILE A 194 2.71 4.74 36.82
N ASN A 195 3.61 5.10 35.89
CA ASN A 195 4.31 6.38 35.90
C ASN A 195 3.39 7.60 35.73
N PHE A 196 2.26 7.41 35.04
CA PHE A 196 1.29 8.46 34.76
C PHE A 196 -0.07 8.21 35.44
N ASN A 197 -0.21 7.13 36.23
CA ASN A 197 -1.48 6.70 36.84
C ASN A 197 -2.62 6.69 35.81
N TYR A 198 -2.41 5.96 34.72
CA TYR A 198 -3.25 6.05 33.52
C TYR A 198 -3.48 4.67 32.91
N GLU A 199 -4.73 4.30 32.64
CA GLU A 199 -5.03 3.05 31.96
C GLU A 199 -4.71 3.16 30.47
N ILE A 200 -3.87 2.25 29.96
CA ILE A 200 -3.47 2.22 28.55
C ILE A 200 -4.32 1.18 27.83
N LEU A 201 -5.19 1.66 26.95
CA LEU A 201 -6.06 0.79 26.16
C LEU A 201 -5.23 0.02 25.12
N PRO A 202 -5.56 -1.26 24.86
CA PRO A 202 -4.88 -2.04 23.85
C PRO A 202 -5.13 -1.47 22.44
N PRO A 203 -4.27 -1.83 21.45
CA PRO A 203 -4.47 -1.41 20.07
C PRO A 203 -5.81 -1.89 19.53
N SER A 204 -6.44 -1.07 18.70
CA SER A 204 -7.78 -1.34 18.15
C SER A 204 -7.79 -2.49 17.15
N ASN A 205 -6.64 -2.83 16.55
CA ASN A 205 -6.50 -3.77 15.44
C ASN A 205 -7.51 -3.52 14.30
N THR A 206 -7.91 -2.26 14.11
CA THR A 206 -8.91 -1.83 13.13
C THR A 206 -8.47 -0.53 12.48
N LEU A 207 -8.67 -0.41 11.17
CA LEU A 207 -8.40 0.81 10.41
C LEU A 207 -9.64 1.18 9.62
N THR A 208 -10.20 2.35 9.91
CA THR A 208 -11.35 2.92 9.21
C THR A 208 -10.93 4.17 8.45
N LEU A 209 -11.64 4.47 7.35
CA LEU A 209 -11.38 5.63 6.48
C LEU A 209 -12.25 6.84 6.86
N ASP A 210 -12.62 6.96 8.13
CA ASP A 210 -13.54 7.95 8.68
C ASP A 210 -12.95 8.77 9.83
N ASN A 211 -11.64 8.68 10.04
CA ASN A 211 -10.89 9.48 11.00
C ASN A 211 -9.50 9.84 10.45
N TYR A 212 -8.73 10.63 11.21
CA TYR A 212 -7.42 11.13 10.81
C TYR A 212 -6.25 10.13 10.96
N TRP A 213 -6.47 8.90 11.41
CA TRP A 213 -5.39 7.98 11.71
C TRP A 213 -4.52 7.69 10.48
N LEU A 214 -5.14 7.36 9.36
CA LEU A 214 -4.41 7.09 8.11
C LEU A 214 -3.71 8.36 7.59
N ALA A 215 -4.24 9.56 7.82
CA ALA A 215 -3.56 10.82 7.49
C ALA A 215 -2.27 10.99 8.31
N GLY A 216 -2.32 10.72 9.62
CA GLY A 216 -1.15 10.71 10.49
C GLY A 216 -0.09 9.68 10.07
N PHE A 217 -0.53 8.44 9.84
CA PHE A 217 0.35 7.35 9.42
C PHE A 217 0.96 7.59 8.04
N THR A 218 0.17 8.16 7.12
CA THR A 218 0.66 8.62 5.81
C THR A 218 1.66 9.77 5.98
N GLN A 219 1.47 10.67 6.94
CA GLN A 219 2.39 11.79 7.21
C GLN A 219 3.79 11.31 7.62
N ALA A 220 3.90 10.16 8.28
CA ALA A 220 5.19 9.51 8.53
C ALA A 220 5.77 8.91 7.23
N ASP A 221 5.27 7.76 6.79
CA ASP A 221 5.93 6.94 5.74
C ASP A 221 5.19 6.85 4.40
N GLY A 222 4.09 7.60 4.24
CA GLY A 222 3.32 7.62 3.00
C GLY A 222 4.02 8.39 1.88
N CYS A 223 3.83 7.91 0.65
CA CYS A 223 4.35 8.50 -0.57
C CYS A 223 3.25 8.63 -1.63
N PHE A 224 3.14 9.83 -2.21
CA PHE A 224 2.32 10.13 -3.39
C PHE A 224 3.25 10.34 -4.58
N HIS A 225 3.29 9.37 -5.48
CA HIS A 225 4.18 9.38 -6.63
C HIS A 225 3.38 9.40 -7.94
N ILE A 226 3.76 10.30 -8.84
CA ILE A 226 3.22 10.35 -10.20
C ILE A 226 4.29 9.77 -11.11
N SER A 227 4.07 8.54 -11.57
CA SER A 227 5.01 7.81 -12.41
C SER A 227 4.69 8.05 -13.89
N ILE A 228 5.70 8.41 -14.68
CA ILE A 228 5.59 8.63 -16.12
C ILE A 228 6.59 7.69 -16.80
N ILE A 229 6.08 6.61 -17.37
CA ILE A 229 6.90 5.50 -17.87
C ILE A 229 6.82 5.46 -19.40
N LYS A 230 7.95 5.23 -20.07
CA LYS A 230 7.97 5.01 -21.53
C LYS A 230 7.05 3.85 -21.89
N SER A 231 6.22 4.03 -22.91
CA SER A 231 5.29 3.00 -23.36
C SER A 231 5.19 2.99 -24.88
N LYS A 232 5.42 1.82 -25.47
CA LYS A 232 5.29 1.59 -26.92
C LYS A 232 3.83 1.49 -27.38
N THR A 233 2.89 1.28 -26.44
CA THR A 233 1.46 1.06 -26.75
C THR A 233 0.63 2.34 -26.63
N HIS A 234 1.15 3.39 -26.01
CA HIS A 234 0.45 4.67 -25.87
C HIS A 234 0.86 5.61 -27.01
N LYS A 235 -0.10 6.32 -27.61
CA LYS A 235 0.15 7.25 -28.73
C LYS A 235 1.16 8.35 -28.37
N THR A 236 1.14 8.83 -27.13
CA THR A 236 2.05 9.85 -26.60
C THR A 236 3.44 9.29 -26.22
N GLY A 237 3.68 7.99 -26.43
CA GLY A 237 4.92 7.30 -26.06
C GLY A 237 5.12 7.08 -24.57
N VAL A 238 4.15 7.46 -23.72
CA VAL A 238 4.25 7.35 -22.25
C VAL A 238 2.94 6.87 -21.60
N SER A 239 3.07 6.23 -20.45
CA SER A 239 1.98 5.84 -19.55
C SER A 239 2.12 6.59 -18.23
N VAL A 240 1.06 7.29 -17.83
CA VAL A 240 1.00 8.01 -16.55
C VAL A 240 0.30 7.14 -15.51
N ARG A 241 0.91 6.97 -14.33
CA ARG A 241 0.36 6.22 -13.20
C ARG A 241 0.35 7.08 -11.95
N LEU A 242 -0.66 6.85 -11.13
CA LEU A 242 -0.80 7.47 -9.83
C LEU A 242 -0.53 6.40 -8.78
N GLU A 243 0.64 6.49 -8.15
CA GLU A 243 1.12 5.52 -7.18
C GLU A 243 1.04 6.07 -5.76
N PHE A 244 0.30 5.39 -4.90
CA PHE A 244 0.34 5.63 -3.46
C PHE A 244 1.00 4.44 -2.78
N SER A 245 1.94 4.68 -1.88
CA SER A 245 2.57 3.61 -1.11
C SER A 245 2.88 4.00 0.31
N ILE A 246 2.83 3.03 1.21
CA ILE A 246 3.33 3.13 2.58
C ILE A 246 4.25 1.94 2.82
N LYS A 247 5.45 2.21 3.32
CA LYS A 247 6.43 1.18 3.69
C LYS A 247 6.58 1.17 5.20
N GLN A 248 6.49 0.00 5.81
CA GLN A 248 6.70 -0.14 7.25
C GLN A 248 7.22 -1.53 7.62
N LYS A 249 7.89 -1.61 8.77
CA LYS A 249 8.26 -2.90 9.37
C LYS A 249 7.04 -3.62 9.90
N ASP A 250 6.15 -2.87 10.54
CA ASP A 250 4.88 -3.40 11.02
C ASP A 250 3.90 -3.62 9.86
N VAL A 251 3.53 -4.88 9.65
CA VAL A 251 2.61 -5.31 8.59
C VAL A 251 1.14 -5.07 8.95
N ILE A 252 0.80 -4.98 10.23
CA ILE A 252 -0.60 -4.93 10.69
C ILE A 252 -1.35 -3.75 10.07
N PRO A 253 -0.86 -2.49 10.16
CA PRO A 253 -1.56 -1.37 9.55
C PRO A 253 -1.69 -1.47 8.03
N LEU A 254 -0.71 -2.07 7.35
CA LEU A 254 -0.73 -2.25 5.89
C LEU A 254 -1.79 -3.29 5.47
N ASN A 255 -1.90 -4.40 6.20
CA ASN A 255 -2.95 -5.40 6.00
C ASN A 255 -4.34 -4.80 6.24
N LEU A 256 -4.50 -4.02 7.31
CA LEU A 256 -5.77 -3.36 7.61
C LEU A 256 -6.14 -2.34 6.52
N LEU A 257 -5.18 -1.55 6.04
CA LEU A 257 -5.39 -0.63 4.92
C LEU A 257 -5.83 -1.36 3.65
N TYR A 258 -5.16 -2.47 3.31
CA TYR A 258 -5.53 -3.31 2.19
C TYR A 258 -6.95 -3.86 2.34
N ASN A 259 -7.33 -4.31 3.53
CA ASN A 259 -8.67 -4.83 3.81
C ASN A 259 -9.76 -3.75 3.74
N SER A 260 -9.46 -2.52 4.15
CA SER A 260 -10.39 -1.39 4.11
C SER A 260 -10.60 -0.87 2.68
N ILE A 261 -9.55 -0.84 1.86
CA ILE A 261 -9.62 -0.39 0.47
C ILE A 261 -10.05 -1.53 -0.50
N LYS A 262 -9.72 -2.78 -0.15
CA LYS A 262 -9.90 -4.00 -0.98
C LYS A 262 -9.23 -3.94 -2.36
N MET A 263 -8.23 -3.08 -2.50
CA MET A 263 -7.48 -2.86 -3.74
C MET A 263 -6.04 -2.40 -3.43
N GLY A 264 -5.16 -2.53 -4.42
CA GLY A 264 -3.72 -2.35 -4.26
C GLY A 264 -3.01 -3.68 -4.10
N ASN A 265 -1.75 -3.65 -3.69
CA ASN A 265 -0.92 -4.82 -3.49
C ASN A 265 -0.15 -4.69 -2.18
N LEU A 266 0.04 -5.82 -1.51
CA LEU A 266 0.96 -5.96 -0.39
C LEU A 266 2.21 -6.70 -0.88
N SER A 267 3.37 -6.21 -0.47
CA SER A 267 4.66 -6.79 -0.80
C SER A 267 5.55 -6.79 0.42
N TYR A 268 6.44 -7.79 0.51
CA TYR A 268 7.41 -7.91 1.60
C TYR A 268 8.82 -8.03 1.02
N TYR A 269 9.71 -7.17 1.48
CA TYR A 269 11.11 -7.09 1.06
C TYR A 269 11.98 -7.80 2.10
N THR A 270 12.28 -9.07 1.85
CA THR A 270 13.01 -9.96 2.77
C THR A 270 14.37 -9.40 3.22
N LYS A 271 15.14 -8.79 2.32
CA LYS A 271 16.47 -8.27 2.62
C LYS A 271 16.47 -7.12 3.63
N SER A 272 15.42 -6.30 3.62
CA SER A 272 15.30 -5.12 4.46
C SER A 272 14.35 -5.29 5.63
N ASP A 273 13.63 -6.41 5.69
CA ASP A 273 12.53 -6.65 6.64
C ASP A 273 11.51 -5.50 6.63
N ILE A 274 11.00 -5.18 5.42
CA ILE A 274 10.05 -4.09 5.21
C ILE A 274 8.85 -4.63 4.42
N SER A 275 7.65 -4.37 4.94
CA SER A 275 6.39 -4.55 4.23
C SER A 275 5.98 -3.27 3.52
N CYS A 276 5.24 -3.39 2.42
CA CYS A 276 4.82 -2.27 1.61
C CYS A 276 3.40 -2.50 1.06
N TYR A 277 2.50 -1.58 1.40
CA TYR A 277 1.26 -1.39 0.66
C TYR A 277 1.53 -0.46 -0.51
N LYS A 278 1.12 -0.85 -1.72
CA LYS A 278 1.22 -0.03 -2.92
C LYS A 278 -0.02 -0.14 -3.78
N SER A 279 -0.60 0.98 -4.17
CA SER A 279 -1.66 1.07 -5.17
C SER A 279 -1.22 1.92 -6.35
N THR A 280 -1.58 1.52 -7.57
CA THR A 280 -1.19 2.21 -8.83
C THR A 280 -2.38 2.53 -9.74
N GLY A 281 -3.60 2.12 -9.32
CA GLY A 281 -4.81 2.26 -10.12
C GLY A 281 -5.52 3.60 -9.88
N PHE A 282 -6.24 4.07 -10.89
CA PHE A 282 -7.02 5.31 -10.78
C PHE A 282 -8.24 5.17 -9.84
N LYS A 283 -8.83 3.98 -9.74
CA LYS A 283 -9.91 3.70 -8.76
C LYS A 283 -9.41 3.82 -7.32
N THR A 284 -8.25 3.23 -7.02
CA THR A 284 -7.60 3.39 -5.70
C THR A 284 -7.21 4.83 -5.43
N ALA A 285 -6.69 5.55 -6.43
CA ALA A 285 -6.41 6.97 -6.30
C ALA A 285 -7.66 7.76 -5.92
N ALA A 286 -8.82 7.49 -6.54
CA ALA A 286 -10.07 8.15 -6.21
C ALA A 286 -10.50 7.96 -4.74
N ILE A 287 -10.42 6.72 -4.23
CA ILE A 287 -10.76 6.39 -2.84
C ILE A 287 -9.85 7.16 -1.88
N LEU A 288 -8.53 7.13 -2.13
CA LEU A 288 -7.55 7.84 -1.31
C LEU A 288 -7.74 9.35 -1.38
N LEU A 289 -8.02 9.90 -2.55
CA LEU A 289 -8.28 11.33 -2.72
C LEU A 289 -9.51 11.77 -1.93
N ASN A 290 -10.62 11.02 -1.98
CA ASN A 290 -11.79 11.31 -1.17
C ASN A 290 -11.49 11.27 0.34
N TYR A 291 -10.64 10.34 0.77
CA TYR A 291 -10.17 10.29 2.16
C TYR A 291 -9.37 11.55 2.52
N PHE A 292 -8.34 11.91 1.76
CA PHE A 292 -7.45 13.05 2.07
C PHE A 292 -8.09 14.43 1.80
N ASP A 293 -9.14 14.49 0.98
CA ASP A 293 -10.03 15.65 0.84
C ASP A 293 -10.73 15.96 2.18
N LYS A 294 -11.12 14.92 2.94
CA LYS A 294 -11.78 15.03 4.25
C LYS A 294 -10.81 15.10 5.44
N PHE A 295 -9.74 14.30 5.38
CA PHE A 295 -8.73 14.15 6.43
C PHE A 295 -7.38 14.63 5.90
N ASN A 296 -7.15 15.93 6.02
CA ASN A 296 -6.04 16.57 5.32
C ASN A 296 -4.67 16.19 5.87
N LEU A 297 -3.70 16.14 4.97
CA LEU A 297 -2.27 16.06 5.29
C LEU A 297 -1.70 17.45 5.60
N PHE A 298 -0.45 17.49 6.06
CA PHE A 298 0.24 18.72 6.43
C PHE A 298 1.56 18.89 5.68
N ALA A 299 2.06 20.13 5.68
CA ALA A 299 3.38 20.52 5.19
C ALA A 299 3.72 19.97 3.79
N GLY A 300 4.92 19.44 3.58
CA GLY A 300 5.39 18.98 2.27
C GLY A 300 4.53 17.85 1.70
N LYS A 301 4.01 16.96 2.55
CA LYS A 301 3.18 15.85 2.09
C LYS A 301 1.82 16.29 1.56
N TYR A 302 1.26 17.37 2.11
CA TYR A 302 0.07 18.01 1.55
C TYR A 302 0.32 18.52 0.12
N VAL A 303 1.48 19.14 -0.14
CA VAL A 303 1.86 19.60 -1.49
C VAL A 303 1.94 18.41 -2.47
N SER A 304 2.54 17.30 -2.05
CA SER A 304 2.59 16.07 -2.87
C SER A 304 1.20 15.52 -3.18
N TYR A 305 0.31 15.47 -2.20
CA TYR A 305 -1.09 15.10 -2.40
C TYR A 305 -1.82 16.05 -3.35
N LEU A 306 -1.62 17.37 -3.26
CA LEU A 306 -2.26 18.33 -4.17
C LEU A 306 -1.83 18.12 -5.63
N LYS A 307 -0.54 17.83 -5.87
CA LYS A 307 -0.04 17.47 -7.21
C LYS A 307 -0.71 16.18 -7.71
N PHE A 308 -0.76 15.16 -6.85
CA PHE A 308 -1.39 13.87 -7.14
C PHE A 308 -2.87 14.04 -7.52
N ARG A 309 -3.63 14.81 -6.74
CA ARG A 309 -5.02 15.18 -6.99
C ARG A 309 -5.21 15.92 -8.31
N LYS A 310 -4.34 16.91 -8.59
CA LYS A 310 -4.38 17.67 -9.84
C LYS A 310 -4.17 16.77 -11.06
N VAL A 311 -3.21 15.84 -11.00
CA VAL A 311 -2.99 14.90 -12.10
C VAL A 311 -4.16 13.92 -12.24
N TYR A 312 -4.79 13.49 -11.14
CA TYR A 312 -6.03 12.71 -11.20
C TYR A 312 -7.15 13.43 -11.97
N LEU A 313 -7.38 14.72 -11.69
CA LEU A 313 -8.36 15.54 -12.43
C LEU A 313 -8.00 15.68 -13.92
N MET A 314 -6.71 15.75 -14.26
CA MET A 314 -6.29 15.73 -15.66
C MET A 314 -6.56 14.38 -16.33
N ILE A 315 -6.40 13.28 -15.60
CA ILE A 315 -6.63 11.92 -16.10
C ILE A 315 -8.11 11.69 -16.39
N THR A 316 -9.01 12.08 -15.48
CA THR A 316 -10.46 11.97 -15.66
C THR A 316 -10.97 12.79 -16.86
N LYS A 317 -10.27 13.88 -17.22
CA LYS A 317 -10.53 14.70 -18.42
C LYS A 317 -9.81 14.19 -19.69
N GLY A 318 -9.18 13.02 -19.66
CA GLY A 318 -8.47 12.44 -20.81
C GLY A 318 -7.13 13.13 -21.18
N LYS A 319 -6.69 14.14 -20.43
CA LYS A 319 -5.52 14.96 -20.79
C LYS A 319 -4.19 14.23 -20.79
N HIS A 320 -4.08 13.14 -20.03
CA HIS A 320 -2.91 12.25 -20.06
C HIS A 320 -2.72 11.51 -21.40
N LEU A 321 -3.68 11.58 -22.33
CA LEU A 321 -3.60 11.00 -23.67
C LEU A 321 -3.18 12.03 -24.74
N GLU A 322 -2.96 13.29 -24.35
CA GLU A 322 -2.56 14.39 -25.23
C GLU A 322 -1.11 14.81 -24.92
N ASP A 323 -0.29 15.11 -25.93
CA ASP A 323 1.11 15.53 -25.72
C ASP A 323 1.21 16.80 -24.85
N LYS A 324 0.33 17.79 -25.09
CA LYS A 324 0.23 19.00 -24.26
C LYS A 324 -0.09 18.66 -22.80
N GLY A 325 -0.96 17.68 -22.56
CA GLY A 325 -1.30 17.23 -21.22
C GLY A 325 -0.14 16.49 -20.55
N ILE A 326 0.61 15.66 -21.28
CA ILE A 326 1.83 15.01 -20.78
C ILE A 326 2.89 16.04 -20.37
N ILE A 327 3.15 17.05 -21.21
CA ILE A 327 4.08 18.15 -20.89
C ILE A 327 3.65 18.84 -19.59
N LYS A 328 2.35 19.10 -19.45
CA LYS A 328 1.81 19.73 -18.24
C LYS A 328 1.97 18.82 -17.01
N ILE A 329 1.70 17.51 -17.12
CA ILE A 329 1.91 16.55 -16.03
C ILE A 329 3.39 16.52 -15.61
N LYS A 330 4.33 16.45 -16.55
CA LYS A 330 5.78 16.53 -16.26
C LYS A 330 6.17 17.82 -15.53
N SER A 331 5.56 18.95 -15.87
CA SER A 331 5.81 20.21 -15.17
C SER A 331 5.30 20.21 -13.72
N ILE A 332 4.22 19.46 -13.43
CA ILE A 332 3.66 19.34 -12.09
C ILE A 332 4.56 18.46 -11.21
N THR A 333 5.13 17.39 -11.77
CA THR A 333 6.00 16.46 -11.03
C THR A 333 7.37 17.05 -10.71
N THR A 334 7.88 17.98 -11.54
CA THR A 334 9.21 18.60 -11.37
C THR A 334 9.20 19.79 -10.41
N LYS A 335 8.11 20.56 -10.33
CA LYS A 335 8.02 21.73 -9.44
C LYS A 335 8.09 21.33 -7.97
N GLY A 336 9.19 21.62 -7.27
CA GLY A 336 9.32 21.43 -5.83
C GLY A 336 9.66 20.00 -5.36
N SER A 337 10.27 19.18 -6.22
CA SER A 337 10.81 17.87 -5.81
C SER A 337 12.22 18.05 -5.27
N SER A 338 12.35 18.30 -3.96
CA SER A 338 13.58 17.95 -3.25
C SER A 338 13.46 16.48 -2.86
N GLU A 339 14.32 15.63 -3.42
CA GLU A 339 14.53 14.22 -3.11
C GLU A 339 13.62 13.20 -3.83
N THR A 340 14.06 12.81 -5.02
CA THR A 340 14.24 11.39 -5.40
C THR A 340 15.20 11.36 -6.58
N SER A 341 16.50 11.38 -6.27
CA SER A 341 17.55 11.04 -7.21
C SER A 341 17.39 9.57 -7.61
N THR A 342 17.17 9.36 -8.90
CA THR A 342 17.81 8.32 -9.73
C THR A 342 18.10 6.98 -9.07
N GLN A 343 17.39 5.95 -9.54
CA GLN A 343 17.99 4.68 -9.92
C GLN A 343 17.17 4.11 -11.09
N GLU A 344 17.51 4.59 -12.30
CA GLU A 344 17.46 3.76 -13.50
C GLU A 344 18.73 2.90 -13.47
N ILE A 345 18.59 1.58 -13.46
CA ILE A 345 19.45 0.62 -14.16
C ILE A 345 18.51 -0.40 -14.81
#